data_AF-A0A975GD03-F1
#
_entry.id   AF-A0A975GD03-F1
#
_cell.length_a   1.000
_cell.length_b   1.000
_cell.length_c   1.000
_cell.angle_alpha   90.00
_cell.angle_beta   90.00
_cell.angle_gamma   90.00
#
_symmetry.space_group_name_H-M   'P 1'
#
loop_
_entity.id
_entity.type
_entity.pdbx_description
1 polymer ?
#
loop_
_entity_poly.entity_id
_entity_poly.type
_entity_poly.pdbx_seq_one_letter_code
_entity_poly.pdbx_strand_id
1 'polypeptide(L)'
;MNGKTLFFNTSDGNGIIITQERKKIVFSVQNWDDFDVMPTTGLEVVFDYIEGEAFNIISKESAEILQEQAESDSSDQVEVDQQETEDKSEIDENHTTQTIETTNALNHDGEHTSENQEALSTESEEDEYEEEFLEEADDDRSETLPDEDKLTNEEENKEEHFELEPSVEIIDEINEELEKERPESITNTLNINTAVKNYFDTIQHNIDIRKNYKKVSGRLDYVIARRFLWTTYNNLIDIDINIITPKIRMLSDDLKTMGKVYDGFKRKVKYPHLAYEEVFLSSQAEYQKIKDGAEALITKLKQLKNSEKVIGGVRNVKKQELEKVIKTEQFTLLKEELKSLNGAYVDVVHMMAELDERYKQDLILLKDFEAEYREDFYALFSVEAQKHQDDLVDILNAQAYFFDAQQWMQAKTSKAVKAHFRDSSIHGELNTKTYLKYFLSTQDEYKATGDTQKLFELYDYLVSVHKDYIMVVTASAQEAMEYESAIKTMDKSLDIKSFIDEKAAIKWAMTNSVKILVVEEVLQKVRVEKFLNIYQKNILSIPNIILIGNKPALNIVSISKLIPGGASPRLVAQNVQSLIESQAT
;
A
#
# COMPACT_ATOMS: atom_id res chain seq x y z
N MET A 1 -11.69 10.26 17.18
CA MET A 1 -13.13 10.09 17.53
C MET A 1 -13.61 8.72 17.07
N ASN A 2 -14.66 8.18 17.70
CA ASN A 2 -15.18 6.84 17.40
C ASN A 2 -16.63 6.91 16.92
N GLY A 3 -16.98 6.11 15.92
CA GLY A 3 -18.32 6.09 15.34
C GLY A 3 -18.62 4.83 14.54
N LYS A 4 -19.76 4.82 13.86
CA LYS A 4 -20.23 3.73 13.01
C LYS A 4 -20.72 4.27 11.67
N THR A 5 -20.31 3.67 10.57
CA THR A 5 -20.76 4.07 9.23
C THR A 5 -22.27 3.81 9.10
N LEU A 6 -23.06 4.88 9.06
CA LEU A 6 -24.52 4.84 8.97
C LEU A 6 -24.98 4.61 7.52
N PHE A 7 -24.24 5.17 6.56
CA PHE A 7 -24.49 5.07 5.13
C PHE A 7 -23.19 5.29 4.36
N PHE A 8 -23.03 4.62 3.22
CA PHE A 8 -21.98 4.88 2.24
C PHE A 8 -22.51 4.61 0.84
N ASN A 9 -22.26 5.53 -0.10
CA ASN A 9 -22.62 5.39 -1.50
C ASN A 9 -21.37 5.10 -2.34
N THR A 10 -21.30 3.88 -2.87
CA THR A 10 -20.20 3.44 -3.76
C THR A 10 -20.15 4.18 -5.11
N SER A 11 -21.15 5.00 -5.43
CA SER A 11 -21.29 5.66 -6.74
C SER A 11 -20.63 7.04 -6.79
N ASP A 12 -20.65 7.78 -5.69
CA ASP A 12 -20.03 9.12 -5.54
C ASP A 12 -18.88 9.12 -4.52
N GLY A 13 -18.74 8.06 -3.72
CA GLY A 13 -17.72 7.94 -2.69
C GLY A 13 -18.06 8.67 -1.40
N ASN A 14 -19.30 9.11 -1.18
CA ASN A 14 -19.69 9.85 0.02
C ASN A 14 -20.42 8.97 1.04
N GLY A 15 -20.27 9.29 2.32
CA GLY A 15 -20.90 8.56 3.41
C GLY A 15 -21.19 9.43 4.64
N ILE A 16 -21.84 8.80 5.62
CA ILE A 16 -22.18 9.41 6.91
C ILE A 16 -21.74 8.47 8.02
N ILE A 17 -20.96 8.97 8.97
CA ILE A 17 -20.65 8.30 10.24
C ILE A 17 -21.61 8.82 11.30
N ILE A 18 -22.16 7.94 12.12
CA ILE A 18 -22.88 8.31 13.35
C ILE A 18 -22.00 8.02 14.58
N THR A 19 -21.82 9.04 15.41
CA THR A 19 -21.08 8.94 16.68
C THR A 19 -21.93 8.34 17.80
N GLN A 20 -21.31 7.97 18.92
CA GLN A 20 -22.04 7.54 20.13
C GLN A 20 -22.99 8.64 20.67
N GLU A 21 -22.64 9.91 20.46
CA GLU A 21 -23.49 11.08 20.78
C GLU A 21 -24.66 11.28 19.77
N ARG A 22 -24.83 10.37 18.80
CA ARG A 22 -25.78 10.46 17.68
C ARG A 22 -25.57 11.61 16.70
N LYS A 23 -24.49 12.40 16.83
CA LYS A 23 -24.08 13.37 15.80
C LYS A 23 -23.74 12.61 14.52
N LYS A 24 -24.32 13.05 13.40
CA LYS A 24 -24.00 12.62 12.04
C LYS A 24 -22.84 13.48 11.53
N ILE A 25 -21.83 12.86 10.94
CA ILE A 25 -20.64 13.50 10.38
C ILE A 25 -20.50 12.98 8.94
N VAL A 26 -20.32 13.88 7.98
CA VAL A 26 -20.14 13.51 6.56
C VAL A 26 -18.68 13.13 6.32
N PHE A 27 -18.46 12.20 5.39
CA PHE A 27 -17.12 11.87 4.90
C PHE A 27 -17.10 11.56 3.41
N SER A 28 -15.95 11.78 2.79
CA SER A 28 -15.63 11.23 1.47
C SER A 28 -14.67 10.05 1.62
N VAL A 29 -14.72 9.10 0.69
CA VAL A 29 -13.78 7.96 0.56
C VAL A 29 -12.34 8.43 0.30
N GLN A 30 -12.14 9.69 -0.06
CA GLN A 30 -10.80 10.30 -0.15
C GLN A 30 -10.16 10.53 1.24
N ASN A 31 -10.95 10.54 2.30
CA ASN A 31 -10.53 10.74 3.69
C ASN A 31 -10.37 9.39 4.44
N TRP A 32 -10.35 8.27 3.72
CA TRP A 32 -10.35 6.91 4.25
C TRP A 32 -8.98 6.25 4.10
N ASP A 33 -8.31 6.02 5.22
CA ASP A 33 -6.91 5.57 5.29
C ASP A 33 -6.76 4.05 5.56
N ASP A 34 -7.85 3.34 5.82
CA ASP A 34 -7.84 1.88 5.93
C ASP A 34 -7.91 1.23 4.55
N PHE A 35 -6.76 0.73 4.09
CA PHE A 35 -6.57 0.10 2.78
C PHE A 35 -7.06 -1.34 2.71
N ASP A 36 -7.29 -2.00 3.85
CA ASP A 36 -7.68 -3.42 3.94
C ASP A 36 -9.21 -3.57 4.10
N VAL A 37 -9.89 -2.60 4.72
CA VAL A 37 -11.34 -2.59 4.97
C VAL A 37 -12.02 -1.40 4.28
N MET A 38 -12.87 -1.67 3.29
CA MET A 38 -13.68 -0.64 2.61
C MET A 38 -14.85 -0.14 3.48
N PRO A 39 -15.25 1.15 3.35
CA PRO A 39 -16.42 1.70 4.04
C PRO A 39 -17.69 0.92 3.70
N THR A 40 -18.36 0.40 4.73
CA THR A 40 -19.59 -0.39 4.62
C THR A 40 -20.56 -0.01 5.74
N THR A 41 -21.87 -0.04 5.44
CA THR A 41 -22.91 0.28 6.42
C THR A 41 -22.86 -0.68 7.60
N GLY A 42 -22.66 -0.14 8.81
CA GLY A 42 -22.49 -0.90 10.04
C GLY A 42 -21.03 -1.13 10.48
N LEU A 43 -20.02 -0.68 9.72
CA LEU A 43 -18.61 -0.76 10.13
C LEU A 43 -18.30 0.24 11.26
N GLU A 44 -17.60 -0.20 12.30
CA GLU A 44 -17.09 0.68 13.37
C GLU A 44 -15.74 1.28 12.98
N VAL A 45 -15.58 2.58 13.23
CA VAL A 45 -14.47 3.39 12.71
C VAL A 45 -13.90 4.33 13.76
N VAL A 46 -12.60 4.62 13.61
CA VAL A 46 -11.87 5.67 14.32
C VAL A 46 -11.44 6.71 13.28
N PHE A 47 -11.59 8.00 13.59
CA PHE A 47 -11.36 9.11 12.67
C PHE A 47 -11.09 10.42 13.40
N ASP A 48 -10.40 11.35 12.75
CA ASP A 48 -10.23 12.73 13.21
C ASP A 48 -11.41 13.60 12.74
N TYR A 49 -11.85 14.54 13.58
CA TYR A 49 -12.99 15.42 13.27
C TYR A 49 -12.51 16.86 13.11
N ILE A 50 -12.59 17.39 11.90
CA ILE A 50 -12.04 18.70 11.51
C ILE A 50 -13.10 19.42 10.67
N GLU A 51 -13.44 20.65 11.04
CA GLU A 51 -14.30 21.60 10.32
C GLU A 51 -15.70 21.10 9.89
N GLY A 52 -16.15 19.95 10.38
CA GLY A 52 -17.47 19.36 10.10
C GLY A 52 -17.41 17.98 9.45
N GLU A 53 -16.25 17.60 8.91
CA GLU A 53 -16.01 16.32 8.24
C GLU A 53 -15.15 15.37 9.08
N ALA A 54 -15.13 14.09 8.67
CA ALA A 54 -14.22 13.09 9.20
C ALA A 54 -12.99 12.91 8.28
N PHE A 55 -11.81 12.82 8.90
CA PHE A 55 -10.50 12.62 8.28
C PHE A 55 -9.78 11.41 8.89
N ASN A 56 -8.75 10.91 8.20
CA ASN A 56 -7.90 9.80 8.65
C ASN A 56 -8.73 8.58 9.10
N ILE A 57 -9.78 8.25 8.34
CA ILE A 57 -10.81 7.30 8.77
C ILE A 57 -10.27 5.88 8.58
N ILE A 58 -10.19 5.15 9.69
CA ILE A 58 -9.77 3.75 9.72
C ILE A 58 -10.83 2.86 10.38
N SER A 59 -10.88 1.58 10.03
CA SER A 59 -11.71 0.65 10.80
C SER A 59 -11.17 0.52 12.22
N LYS A 60 -12.07 0.27 13.17
CA LYS A 60 -11.71 0.14 14.59
C LYS A 60 -10.81 -1.08 14.85
N GLU A 61 -10.93 -2.13 14.06
CA GLU A 61 -10.05 -3.32 14.12
C GLU A 61 -8.61 -2.96 13.71
N SER A 62 -8.43 -2.25 12.58
CA SER A 62 -7.14 -1.70 12.16
C SER A 62 -6.55 -0.70 13.17
N ALA A 63 -7.40 0.12 13.82
CA ALA A 63 -6.97 1.06 14.86
C ALA A 63 -6.44 0.35 16.12
N GLU A 64 -7.11 -0.72 16.56
CA GLU A 64 -6.69 -1.55 17.70
C GLU A 64 -5.35 -2.23 17.41
N ILE A 65 -5.15 -2.77 16.19
CA ILE A 65 -3.88 -3.36 15.74
C ILE A 65 -2.73 -2.33 15.72
N LEU A 66 -2.99 -1.10 15.24
CA LEU A 66 -1.99 -0.02 15.23
C LEU A 66 -1.64 0.45 16.66
N GLN A 67 -2.58 0.41 17.60
CA GLN A 67 -2.31 0.75 19.00
C GLN A 67 -1.44 -0.32 19.68
N GLU A 68 -1.70 -1.62 19.46
CA GLU A 68 -0.84 -2.69 20.00
C GLU A 68 0.61 -2.60 19.49
N GLN A 69 0.81 -2.15 18.24
CA GLN A 69 2.14 -1.87 17.68
C GLN A 69 2.81 -0.65 18.33
N ALA A 70 2.06 0.43 18.59
CA ALA A 70 2.60 1.61 19.28
C ALA A 70 2.91 1.34 20.77
N GLU A 71 2.16 0.48 21.45
CA GLU A 71 2.40 0.10 22.83
C GLU A 71 3.59 -0.86 22.97
N SER A 72 3.85 -1.73 21.99
CA SER A 72 5.10 -2.50 21.94
C SER A 72 6.32 -1.61 21.68
N ASP A 73 6.29 -0.78 20.63
CA ASP A 73 7.41 0.13 20.27
C ASP A 73 7.79 1.14 21.38
N SER A 74 6.82 1.53 22.23
CA SER A 74 7.07 2.48 23.33
C SER A 74 7.54 1.81 24.62
N SER A 75 7.27 0.51 24.82
CA SER A 75 7.72 -0.23 26.01
C SER A 75 9.26 -0.33 26.11
N ASP A 76 9.94 -0.43 24.97
CA ASP A 76 11.41 -0.55 24.88
C ASP A 76 12.17 0.76 25.25
N GLN A 77 11.50 1.91 25.34
CA GLN A 77 12.16 3.20 25.62
C GLN A 77 12.09 3.67 27.07
N VAL A 78 11.21 3.10 27.91
CA VAL A 78 10.95 3.60 29.28
C VAL A 78 11.88 2.98 30.33
N GLU A 79 12.47 1.80 30.07
CA GLU A 79 13.40 1.16 31.03
C GLU A 79 14.80 1.81 31.09
N VAL A 80 15.21 2.57 30.08
CA VAL A 80 16.57 3.13 29.99
C VAL A 80 16.79 4.33 30.93
N ASP A 81 15.82 5.23 31.02
CA ASP A 81 15.94 6.51 31.76
C ASP A 81 15.80 6.38 33.29
N GLN A 82 15.58 5.18 33.84
CA GLN A 82 15.39 4.95 35.29
C GLN A 82 16.58 4.29 36.00
N GLN A 83 17.72 4.04 35.31
CA GLN A 83 18.92 3.45 35.93
C GLN A 83 20.16 4.39 36.03
N GLU A 84 20.17 5.58 35.42
CA GLU A 84 21.33 6.50 35.53
C GLU A 84 21.31 7.43 36.78
N THR A 85 20.30 7.36 37.66
CA THR A 85 20.18 8.26 38.83
C THR A 85 20.55 7.67 40.19
N GLU A 86 21.35 6.59 40.26
CA GLU A 86 21.78 6.06 41.57
C GLU A 86 23.23 5.52 41.67
N ASP A 87 24.18 5.91 40.80
CA ASP A 87 25.62 5.73 41.11
C ASP A 87 26.56 6.80 40.52
N LYS A 88 26.96 7.77 41.37
CA LYS A 88 28.20 8.59 41.33
C LYS A 88 28.25 9.57 42.50
N SER A 89 29.01 9.22 43.54
CA SER A 89 29.40 10.15 44.62
C SER A 89 30.84 9.91 45.05
N GLU A 90 31.58 11.00 45.29
CA GLU A 90 33.02 11.05 45.63
C GLU A 90 33.91 10.61 44.43
N ILE A 91 34.96 11.34 44.00
CA ILE A 91 36.01 12.05 44.77
C ILE A 91 36.49 13.36 44.06
N ASP A 92 36.74 14.37 44.89
CA ASP A 92 37.60 15.57 44.78
C ASP A 92 37.97 16.27 43.45
N GLU A 93 37.47 17.51 43.37
CA GLU A 93 38.21 18.76 43.11
C GLU A 93 39.68 18.72 42.60
N ASN A 94 39.96 19.47 41.52
CA ASN A 94 40.88 20.62 41.61
C ASN A 94 40.74 21.65 40.47
N HIS A 95 41.22 22.88 40.73
CA HIS A 95 41.20 24.08 39.87
C HIS A 95 41.51 23.87 38.37
N THR A 96 40.89 24.63 37.44
CA THR A 96 41.30 26.04 37.17
C THR A 96 40.29 26.80 36.30
N THR A 97 40.04 28.07 36.64
CA THR A 97 39.22 29.01 35.86
C THR A 97 40.03 29.68 34.76
N GLN A 98 39.49 29.80 33.53
CA GLN A 98 39.92 30.87 32.63
C GLN A 98 38.82 31.32 31.66
N THR A 99 38.50 32.62 31.74
CA THR A 99 37.56 33.35 30.88
C THR A 99 38.19 33.71 29.54
N ILE A 100 37.41 33.68 28.45
CA ILE A 100 37.64 34.54 27.28
C ILE A 100 36.31 35.16 26.87
N GLU A 101 36.31 36.47 26.69
CA GLU A 101 35.14 37.25 26.24
C GLU A 101 35.18 37.54 24.73
N THR A 102 34.02 37.99 24.25
CA THR A 102 33.68 38.60 22.96
C THR A 102 34.75 39.32 22.14
N THR A 103 34.71 39.11 20.80
CA THR A 103 34.49 40.19 19.80
C THR A 103 33.76 39.57 18.58
N ASN A 104 32.64 40.06 18.02
CA ASN A 104 32.21 41.39 17.52
C ASN A 104 32.75 41.82 16.13
N ALA A 105 31.86 42.49 15.37
CA ALA A 105 32.07 43.34 14.18
C ALA A 105 32.26 42.68 12.79
N LEU A 106 31.73 43.21 11.66
CA LEU A 106 30.57 44.10 11.35
C LEU A 106 30.42 44.27 9.81
N ASN A 107 29.26 44.77 9.33
CA ASN A 107 28.98 45.36 7.97
C ASN A 107 28.98 44.39 6.77
N HIS A 108 28.34 44.65 5.61
CA HIS A 108 27.54 45.78 5.08
C HIS A 108 26.53 45.18 4.04
N ASP A 109 25.21 45.45 4.02
CA ASP A 109 24.43 46.61 3.53
C ASP A 109 23.82 46.43 2.11
N GLY A 110 22.67 47.10 1.86
CA GLY A 110 21.81 47.03 0.65
C GLY A 110 20.51 46.23 0.92
N GLU A 111 19.31 46.80 1.08
CA GLU A 111 18.55 47.78 0.25
C GLU A 111 18.32 47.28 -1.20
N HIS A 112 17.15 47.35 -1.84
CA HIS A 112 15.80 47.92 -1.56
C HIS A 112 14.78 47.16 -2.47
N THR A 113 13.44 47.26 -2.46
CA THR A 113 12.38 48.11 -1.84
C THR A 113 11.54 47.27 -0.84
N SER A 114 10.22 47.32 -0.50
CA SER A 114 8.92 47.95 -0.88
C SER A 114 8.32 47.59 -2.26
N GLU A 115 7.00 47.56 -2.53
CA GLU A 115 5.81 47.94 -1.75
C GLU A 115 4.53 47.29 -2.37
N ASN A 116 3.54 46.85 -1.57
CA ASN A 116 2.10 47.09 -1.81
C ASN A 116 1.20 46.42 -0.75
N GLN A 117 0.10 47.10 -0.41
CA GLN A 117 -1.04 46.59 0.37
C GLN A 117 -2.34 46.98 -0.34
N GLU A 118 -3.22 46.02 -0.62
CA GLU A 118 -4.66 46.20 -0.83
C GLU A 118 -5.34 45.02 -0.11
N ALA A 119 -6.15 45.24 0.93
CA ALA A 119 -7.53 45.76 0.90
C ALA A 119 -8.48 44.73 0.24
N LEU A 120 -9.12 43.84 1.02
CA LEU A 120 -10.26 44.06 1.93
C LEU A 120 -11.62 44.08 1.19
N SER A 121 -12.28 42.92 1.17
CA SER A 121 -13.73 42.79 1.00
C SER A 121 -14.22 41.50 1.65
N THR A 122 -14.91 41.63 2.79
CA THR A 122 -15.72 40.54 3.37
C THR A 122 -17.13 40.64 2.79
N GLU A 123 -17.58 39.61 2.10
CA GLU A 123 -19.00 39.41 1.82
C GLU A 123 -19.41 38.04 2.36
N SER A 124 -20.50 38.06 3.14
CA SER A 124 -21.10 36.90 3.78
C SER A 124 -22.51 36.77 3.22
N GLU A 125 -22.78 35.68 2.51
CA GLU A 125 -24.14 35.38 2.04
C GLU A 125 -24.76 34.34 2.99
N GLU A 126 -25.93 34.71 3.52
CA GLU A 126 -26.77 33.89 4.39
C GLU A 126 -27.80 33.18 3.52
N ASP A 127 -27.77 31.85 3.44
CA ASP A 127 -28.84 31.06 2.80
C ASP A 127 -29.67 30.35 3.88
N GLU A 128 -30.85 30.91 4.17
CA GLU A 128 -31.92 30.23 4.90
C GLU A 128 -32.50 29.12 4.02
N TYR A 129 -32.71 27.91 4.57
CA TYR A 129 -33.58 26.91 3.94
C TYR A 129 -34.55 26.31 4.96
N GLU A 130 -35.82 26.26 4.56
CA GLU A 130 -36.99 26.18 5.44
C GLU A 130 -37.30 24.74 5.92
N GLU A 131 -37.86 24.62 7.13
CA GLU A 131 -38.47 23.38 7.62
C GLU A 131 -39.83 23.15 6.93
N GLU A 132 -39.85 22.53 5.74
CA GLU A 132 -41.14 22.19 5.11
C GLU A 132 -41.76 20.91 5.70
N PHE A 133 -42.92 21.11 6.32
CA PHE A 133 -43.71 20.16 7.09
C PHE A 133 -44.64 19.36 6.16
N LEU A 134 -44.61 18.02 6.20
CA LEU A 134 -45.61 17.18 5.53
C LEU A 134 -46.12 16.06 6.43
N GLU A 135 -47.45 15.93 6.41
CA GLU A 135 -48.24 15.07 7.28
C GLU A 135 -48.56 13.69 6.65
N GLU A 136 -48.92 12.76 7.52
CA GLU A 136 -49.90 11.67 7.35
C GLU A 136 -50.04 10.96 5.99
N ALA A 137 -49.76 9.65 6.03
CA ALA A 137 -50.56 8.66 5.30
C ALA A 137 -50.70 7.39 6.16
N ASP A 138 -51.91 7.16 6.69
CA ASP A 138 -52.27 5.89 7.33
C ASP A 138 -52.26 4.73 6.33
N ASP A 139 -51.96 3.52 6.79
CA ASP A 139 -52.78 2.36 6.42
C ASP A 139 -52.89 1.39 7.60
N ASP A 140 -54.05 0.78 7.71
CA ASP A 140 -54.53 0.05 8.88
C ASP A 140 -54.14 -1.44 8.78
N ARG A 141 -53.69 -2.04 9.90
CA ARG A 141 -54.07 -3.42 10.25
C ARG A 141 -53.76 -3.78 11.70
N SER A 142 -54.83 -3.81 12.47
CA SER A 142 -54.98 -4.43 13.78
C SER A 142 -54.80 -5.96 13.79
N GLU A 143 -54.79 -6.50 15.02
CA GLU A 143 -54.93 -7.90 15.49
C GLU A 143 -53.62 -8.50 16.06
N THR A 144 -53.54 -8.96 17.33
CA THR A 144 -54.47 -8.91 18.48
C THR A 144 -53.68 -9.12 19.80
N LEU A 145 -54.24 -8.63 20.91
CA LEU A 145 -53.91 -8.99 22.31
C LEU A 145 -55.16 -9.68 22.94
N PRO A 146 -55.13 -10.22 24.18
CA PRO A 146 -54.02 -10.48 25.11
C PRO A 146 -53.89 -12.02 25.35
N ASP A 147 -53.56 -12.64 26.48
CA ASP A 147 -53.96 -12.46 27.90
C ASP A 147 -52.77 -12.62 28.88
N GLU A 148 -52.75 -11.79 29.93
CA GLU A 148 -52.10 -12.18 31.19
C GLU A 148 -53.03 -13.13 31.95
N ASP A 149 -52.47 -14.06 32.74
CA ASP A 149 -53.01 -14.20 34.09
C ASP A 149 -51.91 -14.57 35.09
N LYS A 150 -51.90 -13.87 36.22
CA LYS A 150 -51.00 -14.12 37.36
C LYS A 150 -51.86 -14.52 38.54
N LEU A 151 -51.43 -15.50 39.33
CA LEU A 151 -51.57 -15.51 40.80
C LEU A 151 -50.90 -16.74 41.42
N THR A 152 -50.05 -16.48 42.43
CA THR A 152 -49.86 -17.20 43.72
C THR A 152 -50.25 -18.69 43.86
N ASN A 153 -49.51 -19.53 44.60
CA ASN A 153 -48.74 -19.19 45.80
C ASN A 153 -47.69 -20.25 46.21
N GLU A 154 -46.85 -19.86 47.18
CA GLU A 154 -46.22 -20.69 48.24
C GLU A 154 -45.30 -21.89 47.89
N GLU A 155 -44.03 -21.72 48.30
CA GLU A 155 -43.22 -22.67 49.07
C GLU A 155 -43.29 -24.19 48.74
N GLU A 156 -42.31 -24.70 47.98
CA GLU A 156 -41.67 -25.96 48.40
C GLU A 156 -40.16 -26.02 48.10
N ASN A 157 -39.41 -25.98 49.21
CA ASN A 157 -37.97 -26.07 49.40
C ASN A 157 -37.22 -27.06 48.47
N LYS A 158 -36.20 -26.58 47.74
CA LYS A 158 -35.08 -27.40 47.26
C LYS A 158 -33.76 -26.65 47.37
N GLU A 159 -32.78 -27.33 47.95
CA GLU A 159 -31.40 -26.85 48.11
C GLU A 159 -30.65 -27.04 46.80
N GLU A 160 -30.51 -25.99 45.98
CA GLU A 160 -29.51 -25.97 44.92
C GLU A 160 -28.13 -25.77 45.55
N HIS A 161 -27.45 -26.89 45.77
CA HIS A 161 -26.07 -26.92 46.23
C HIS A 161 -25.20 -26.19 45.20
N PHE A 162 -24.63 -25.05 45.59
CA PHE A 162 -23.90 -24.16 44.68
C PHE A 162 -22.48 -24.72 44.44
N GLU A 163 -22.40 -25.82 43.70
CA GLU A 163 -21.16 -26.46 43.24
C GLU A 163 -20.47 -25.60 42.18
N LEU A 164 -19.90 -24.49 42.65
CA LEU A 164 -18.94 -23.66 41.93
C LEU A 164 -17.53 -23.93 42.46
N GLU A 165 -17.17 -25.22 42.52
CA GLU A 165 -15.77 -25.59 42.44
C GLU A 165 -15.24 -25.05 41.10
N PRO A 166 -14.08 -24.35 41.08
CA PRO A 166 -13.36 -24.18 39.82
C PRO A 166 -13.04 -25.58 39.29
N SER A 167 -13.65 -25.95 38.16
CA SER A 167 -13.68 -27.33 37.66
C SER A 167 -12.28 -27.95 37.73
N VAL A 168 -12.14 -29.03 38.50
CA VAL A 168 -10.86 -29.56 39.00
C VAL A 168 -9.82 -29.73 37.90
N GLU A 169 -10.26 -30.12 36.70
CA GLU A 169 -9.52 -30.19 35.45
C GLU A 169 -8.64 -28.95 35.17
N ILE A 170 -9.11 -27.72 35.48
CA ILE A 170 -8.35 -26.46 35.29
C ILE A 170 -7.22 -26.32 36.31
N ILE A 171 -7.42 -26.79 37.55
CA ILE A 171 -6.36 -26.76 38.59
C ILE A 171 -5.32 -27.83 38.28
N ASP A 172 -5.74 -29.01 37.83
CA ASP A 172 -4.83 -30.07 37.39
C ASP A 172 -4.02 -29.65 36.15
N GLU A 173 -4.65 -29.05 35.13
CA GLU A 173 -3.95 -28.47 33.95
C GLU A 173 -2.98 -27.33 34.32
N ILE A 174 -3.19 -26.63 35.43
CA ILE A 174 -2.25 -25.61 35.92
C ILE A 174 -1.10 -26.28 36.68
N ASN A 175 -1.38 -27.24 37.56
CA ASN A 175 -0.35 -28.00 38.28
C ASN A 175 0.58 -28.77 37.31
N GLU A 176 0.04 -29.39 36.26
CA GLU A 176 0.87 -30.00 35.20
C GLU A 176 1.77 -28.97 34.48
N GLU A 177 1.36 -27.70 34.40
CA GLU A 177 2.22 -26.62 33.87
C GLU A 177 3.31 -26.20 34.88
N LEU A 178 2.99 -26.27 36.18
CA LEU A 178 3.94 -25.97 37.25
C LEU A 178 5.01 -27.07 37.40
N GLU A 179 4.68 -28.34 37.16
CA GLU A 179 5.64 -29.46 37.26
C GLU A 179 6.62 -29.58 36.08
N LYS A 180 6.43 -28.85 34.97
CA LYS A 180 7.34 -28.89 33.81
C LYS A 180 8.66 -28.16 34.08
N GLU A 181 9.77 -28.90 34.03
CA GLU A 181 11.12 -28.33 34.01
C GLU A 181 11.31 -27.42 32.77
N ARG A 182 11.75 -26.17 33.00
CA ARG A 182 12.09 -25.17 31.97
C ARG A 182 13.60 -25.17 31.71
N PRO A 183 14.06 -24.88 30.48
CA PRO A 183 15.48 -24.77 30.18
C PRO A 183 16.08 -23.48 30.77
N GLU A 184 17.30 -23.54 31.30
CA GLU A 184 18.03 -22.39 31.85
C GLU A 184 18.51 -21.39 30.76
N SER A 185 18.48 -21.79 29.49
CA SER A 185 18.88 -20.98 28.33
C SER A 185 18.25 -21.52 27.04
N ILE A 186 17.89 -20.66 26.10
CA ILE A 186 17.37 -21.06 24.78
C ILE A 186 18.53 -21.46 23.86
N THR A 187 18.51 -22.68 23.29
CA THR A 187 19.61 -23.12 22.41
C THR A 187 19.34 -22.79 20.94
N ASN A 188 20.39 -22.36 20.24
CA ASN A 188 20.32 -21.97 18.84
C ASN A 188 20.07 -23.20 17.94
N THR A 189 18.83 -23.34 17.46
CA THR A 189 18.37 -24.46 16.62
C THR A 189 18.91 -24.34 15.18
N LEU A 190 18.98 -23.11 14.66
CA LEU A 190 19.42 -22.82 13.29
C LEU A 190 20.26 -21.53 13.26
N ASN A 191 21.58 -21.68 13.09
CA ASN A 191 22.50 -20.53 13.09
C ASN A 191 22.13 -19.44 12.07
N ILE A 192 22.45 -18.18 12.41
CA ILE A 192 22.17 -16.97 11.62
C ILE A 192 22.47 -17.17 10.13
N ASN A 193 23.68 -17.65 9.82
CA ASN A 193 24.14 -17.87 8.43
C ASN A 193 23.22 -18.81 7.65
N THR A 194 22.67 -19.84 8.29
CA THR A 194 21.79 -20.81 7.63
C THR A 194 20.35 -20.28 7.52
N ALA A 195 19.84 -19.57 8.52
CA ALA A 195 18.53 -18.92 8.46
C ALA A 195 18.48 -17.85 7.36
N VAL A 196 19.45 -16.93 7.36
CA VAL A 196 19.62 -15.88 6.33
C VAL A 196 19.77 -16.53 4.95
N LYS A 197 20.60 -17.57 4.81
CA LYS A 197 20.77 -18.27 3.53
C LYS A 197 19.49 -18.93 3.05
N ASN A 198 18.72 -19.63 3.89
CA ASN A 198 17.48 -20.31 3.47
C ASN A 198 16.46 -19.31 2.88
N TYR A 199 16.37 -18.11 3.46
CA TYR A 199 15.57 -17.01 2.93
C TYR A 199 16.09 -16.50 1.58
N PHE A 200 17.40 -16.25 1.45
CA PHE A 200 17.98 -15.77 0.21
C PHE A 200 18.05 -16.82 -0.92
N ASP A 201 18.19 -18.11 -0.61
CA ASP A 201 18.03 -19.21 -1.58
C ASP A 201 16.58 -19.22 -2.15
N THR A 202 15.57 -18.87 -1.34
CA THR A 202 14.17 -18.75 -1.78
C THR A 202 13.94 -17.53 -2.70
N ILE A 203 14.61 -16.41 -2.42
CA ILE A 203 14.66 -15.24 -3.31
C ILE A 203 15.39 -15.59 -4.62
N GLN A 204 16.55 -16.23 -4.52
CA GLN A 204 17.36 -16.62 -5.67
C GLN A 204 16.63 -17.62 -6.56
N HIS A 205 15.85 -18.54 -6.00
CA HIS A 205 14.97 -19.43 -6.77
C HIS A 205 13.92 -18.65 -7.59
N ASN A 206 13.32 -17.60 -7.01
CA ASN A 206 12.36 -16.74 -7.70
C ASN A 206 12.99 -15.87 -8.80
N ILE A 207 14.24 -15.43 -8.60
CA ILE A 207 15.08 -14.79 -9.62
C ILE A 207 15.40 -15.79 -10.73
N ASP A 208 15.80 -17.03 -10.40
CA ASP A 208 16.27 -18.04 -11.34
C ASP A 208 15.20 -18.50 -12.35
N ILE A 209 13.97 -18.75 -11.87
CA ILE A 209 12.80 -19.02 -12.72
C ILE A 209 12.62 -17.90 -13.78
N ARG A 210 12.94 -16.67 -13.39
CA ARG A 210 12.66 -15.44 -14.15
C ARG A 210 13.86 -14.84 -14.87
N LYS A 211 15.05 -15.45 -14.80
CA LYS A 211 16.29 -15.03 -15.51
C LYS A 211 16.11 -14.83 -17.01
N ASN A 212 15.09 -15.42 -17.64
CA ASN A 212 14.77 -15.17 -19.04
C ASN A 212 14.25 -13.74 -19.32
N TYR A 213 13.58 -13.07 -18.37
CA TYR A 213 13.11 -11.70 -18.56
C TYR A 213 14.26 -10.69 -18.70
N LYS A 214 15.42 -10.95 -18.10
CA LYS A 214 16.63 -10.12 -18.28
C LYS A 214 17.05 -9.96 -19.75
N LYS A 215 16.64 -10.88 -20.64
CA LYS A 215 16.89 -10.86 -22.10
C LYS A 215 15.93 -9.93 -22.86
N VAL A 216 14.87 -9.43 -22.24
CA VAL A 216 13.97 -8.42 -22.80
C VAL A 216 14.73 -7.10 -22.89
N SER A 217 14.60 -6.37 -24.00
CA SER A 217 15.39 -5.16 -24.26
C SER A 217 14.83 -3.88 -23.65
N GLY A 218 13.58 -3.90 -23.17
CA GLY A 218 12.92 -2.75 -22.53
C GLY A 218 12.87 -2.90 -21.01
N ARG A 219 12.69 -1.77 -20.33
CA ARG A 219 12.43 -1.65 -18.90
C ARG A 219 11.34 -0.59 -18.69
N LEU A 220 10.42 -0.90 -17.79
CA LEU A 220 9.38 0.00 -17.30
C LEU A 220 9.50 -0.06 -15.78
N ASP A 221 9.65 1.08 -15.09
CA ASP A 221 9.77 1.04 -13.63
C ASP A 221 8.49 0.47 -13.02
N TYR A 222 8.57 -0.72 -12.44
CA TYR A 222 7.42 -1.39 -11.87
C TYR A 222 6.93 -0.70 -10.60
N VAL A 223 7.82 -0.12 -9.79
CA VAL A 223 7.44 0.53 -8.53
C VAL A 223 6.52 1.72 -8.81
N ILE A 224 6.86 2.51 -9.83
CA ILE A 224 6.05 3.66 -10.27
C ILE A 224 4.85 3.20 -11.12
N ALA A 225 5.05 2.29 -12.08
CA ALA A 225 4.00 1.90 -13.04
C ALA A 225 2.93 0.95 -12.48
N ARG A 226 3.18 0.25 -11.35
CA ARG A 226 2.31 -0.82 -10.81
C ARG A 226 0.84 -0.44 -10.73
N ARG A 227 0.49 0.72 -10.15
CA ARG A 227 -0.92 1.15 -10.02
C ARG A 227 -1.56 1.29 -11.40
N PHE A 228 -0.91 2.04 -12.30
CA PHE A 228 -1.44 2.30 -13.65
C PHE A 228 -1.51 1.06 -14.54
N LEU A 229 -0.56 0.12 -14.41
CA LEU A 229 -0.59 -1.16 -15.13
C LEU A 229 -1.83 -1.99 -14.78
N TRP A 230 -2.22 -2.02 -13.50
CA TRP A 230 -3.42 -2.75 -13.06
C TRP A 230 -4.71 -1.99 -13.38
N THR A 231 -4.75 -0.66 -13.27
CA THR A 231 -5.86 0.16 -13.78
C THR A 231 -6.07 -0.06 -15.27
N THR A 232 -5.01 -0.02 -16.08
CA THR A 232 -5.07 -0.28 -17.53
C THR A 232 -5.51 -1.70 -17.83
N TYR A 233 -5.07 -2.69 -17.06
CA TYR A 233 -5.51 -4.09 -17.19
C TYR A 233 -7.00 -4.27 -16.95
N ASN A 234 -7.54 -3.65 -15.89
CA ASN A 234 -8.98 -3.72 -15.58
C ASN A 234 -9.80 -2.98 -16.64
N ASN A 235 -9.48 -1.71 -16.92
CA ASN A 235 -10.22 -0.90 -17.89
C ASN A 235 -10.25 -1.54 -19.30
N LEU A 236 -9.19 -2.25 -19.72
CA LEU A 236 -9.19 -3.00 -20.98
C LEU A 236 -10.03 -4.28 -20.95
N ILE A 237 -10.19 -4.94 -19.79
CA ILE A 237 -11.15 -6.05 -19.61
C ILE A 237 -12.58 -5.55 -19.81
N ASP A 238 -12.90 -4.43 -19.19
CA ASP A 238 -14.27 -3.87 -19.17
C ASP A 238 -14.68 -3.39 -20.57
N ILE A 239 -13.73 -2.93 -21.39
CA ILE A 239 -13.95 -2.59 -22.80
C ILE A 239 -14.01 -3.84 -23.70
N ASP A 240 -13.13 -4.83 -23.51
CA ASP A 240 -13.12 -6.08 -24.29
C ASP A 240 -12.42 -7.24 -23.57
N ILE A 241 -13.21 -8.08 -22.90
CA ILE A 241 -12.77 -9.29 -22.19
C ILE A 241 -11.89 -10.23 -23.04
N ASN A 242 -12.00 -10.21 -24.38
CA ASN A 242 -11.21 -11.05 -25.28
C ASN A 242 -9.73 -10.65 -25.35
N ILE A 243 -9.35 -9.47 -24.85
CA ILE A 243 -7.96 -9.02 -24.74
C ILE A 243 -7.17 -9.92 -23.78
N ILE A 244 -7.81 -10.47 -22.73
CA ILE A 244 -7.16 -11.34 -21.75
C ILE A 244 -7.07 -12.77 -22.27
N THR A 245 -6.19 -12.95 -23.25
CA THR A 245 -5.69 -14.27 -23.65
C THR A 245 -5.08 -15.00 -22.45
N PRO A 246 -5.09 -16.35 -22.40
CA PRO A 246 -4.46 -17.12 -21.33
C PRO A 246 -2.98 -16.74 -21.10
N LYS A 247 -2.27 -16.37 -22.17
CA LYS A 247 -0.89 -15.85 -22.10
C LYS A 247 -0.78 -14.56 -21.26
N ILE A 248 -1.69 -13.61 -21.46
CA ILE A 248 -1.69 -12.34 -20.69
C ILE A 248 -2.07 -12.60 -19.25
N ARG A 249 -3.01 -13.52 -18.97
CA ARG A 249 -3.33 -13.93 -17.60
C ARG A 249 -2.11 -14.51 -16.89
N MET A 250 -1.41 -15.47 -17.50
CA MET A 250 -0.17 -16.03 -16.94
C MET A 250 0.91 -14.96 -16.66
N LEU A 251 1.04 -13.95 -17.53
CA LEU A 251 1.97 -12.83 -17.31
C LEU A 251 1.50 -11.89 -16.18
N SER A 252 0.20 -11.63 -16.05
CA SER A 252 -0.39 -10.93 -14.90
C SER A 252 -0.03 -11.63 -13.59
N ASP A 253 -0.22 -12.94 -13.55
CA ASP A 253 -0.17 -13.70 -12.31
C ASP A 253 1.29 -13.98 -11.89
N ASP A 254 2.20 -14.14 -12.86
CA ASP A 254 3.65 -14.16 -12.65
C ASP A 254 4.19 -12.80 -12.15
N LEU A 255 3.73 -11.69 -12.73
CA LEU A 255 4.11 -10.33 -12.29
C LEU A 255 3.55 -10.00 -10.89
N LYS A 256 2.32 -10.41 -10.57
CA LYS A 256 1.75 -10.30 -9.21
C LYS A 256 2.54 -11.13 -8.19
N THR A 257 2.95 -12.33 -8.57
CA THR A 257 3.76 -13.22 -7.72
C THR A 257 5.13 -12.59 -7.44
N MET A 258 5.83 -12.09 -8.47
CA MET A 258 7.11 -11.41 -8.29
C MET A 258 6.97 -10.10 -7.50
N GLY A 259 5.88 -9.35 -7.72
CA GLY A 259 5.56 -8.15 -6.94
C GLY A 259 5.47 -8.44 -5.45
N LYS A 260 4.72 -9.49 -5.06
CA LYS A 260 4.63 -9.93 -3.65
C LYS A 260 5.99 -10.33 -3.05
N VAL A 261 6.85 -11.01 -3.82
CA VAL A 261 8.22 -11.37 -3.38
C VAL A 261 9.05 -10.11 -3.10
N TYR A 262 8.99 -9.13 -3.99
CA TYR A 262 9.68 -7.85 -3.82
C TYR A 262 9.10 -6.99 -2.69
N ASP A 263 7.78 -6.97 -2.50
CA ASP A 263 7.15 -6.25 -1.39
C ASP A 263 7.59 -6.84 -0.04
N GLY A 264 7.56 -8.17 0.10
CA GLY A 264 8.01 -8.88 1.31
C GLY A 264 9.51 -8.74 1.58
N PHE A 265 10.33 -8.68 0.53
CA PHE A 265 11.76 -8.35 0.61
C PHE A 265 11.97 -6.89 1.07
N LYS A 266 11.32 -5.93 0.39
CA LYS A 266 11.47 -4.50 0.68
C LYS A 266 10.96 -4.14 2.09
N ARG A 267 9.91 -4.82 2.59
CA ARG A 267 9.46 -4.71 4.00
C ARG A 267 10.58 -5.12 4.95
N LYS A 268 11.13 -6.33 4.79
CA LYS A 268 12.21 -6.87 5.64
C LYS A 268 13.52 -6.06 5.57
N VAL A 269 13.84 -5.48 4.42
CA VAL A 269 15.02 -4.60 4.27
C VAL A 269 14.79 -3.22 4.89
N LYS A 270 13.58 -2.66 4.82
CA LYS A 270 13.24 -1.39 5.49
C LYS A 270 13.12 -1.54 7.01
N TYR A 271 12.64 -2.69 7.48
CA TYR A 271 12.39 -2.99 8.89
C TYR A 271 13.14 -4.27 9.31
N PRO A 272 14.42 -4.16 9.71
CA PRO A 272 15.24 -5.33 10.04
C PRO A 272 14.69 -6.19 11.18
N HIS A 273 13.94 -5.63 12.13
CA HIS A 273 13.28 -6.43 13.19
C HIS A 273 12.29 -7.44 12.60
N LEU A 274 11.51 -7.09 11.58
CA LEU A 274 10.62 -8.03 10.86
C LEU A 274 11.41 -9.08 10.09
N ALA A 275 12.63 -8.77 9.65
CA ALA A 275 13.51 -9.78 9.07
C ALA A 275 14.02 -10.74 10.15
N TYR A 276 14.40 -10.22 11.32
CA TYR A 276 14.89 -11.01 12.46
C TYR A 276 13.80 -11.96 12.98
N GLU A 277 12.59 -11.48 13.22
CA GLU A 277 11.49 -12.33 13.66
C GLU A 277 11.06 -13.33 12.56
N GLU A 278 10.70 -12.86 11.37
CA GLU A 278 10.12 -13.74 10.33
C GLU A 278 11.15 -14.71 9.71
N VAL A 279 12.46 -14.45 9.78
CA VAL A 279 13.50 -15.32 9.18
C VAL A 279 14.31 -16.10 10.22
N PHE A 280 14.76 -15.45 11.32
CA PHE A 280 15.66 -16.08 12.29
C PHE A 280 14.89 -16.66 13.48
N LEU A 281 14.11 -15.86 14.21
CA LEU A 281 13.40 -16.32 15.41
C LEU A 281 12.31 -17.35 15.08
N SER A 282 11.62 -17.19 13.93
CA SER A 282 10.69 -18.19 13.37
C SER A 282 11.31 -19.56 13.11
N SER A 283 12.64 -19.61 12.91
CA SER A 283 13.41 -20.85 12.67
C SER A 283 13.93 -21.50 13.96
N GLN A 284 13.78 -20.88 15.13
CA GLN A 284 14.30 -21.39 16.40
C GLN A 284 13.20 -22.15 17.17
N ALA A 285 13.26 -23.49 17.16
CA ALA A 285 12.19 -24.33 17.71
C ALA A 285 12.01 -24.16 19.22
N GLU A 286 13.09 -23.94 19.98
CA GLU A 286 13.01 -23.73 21.43
C GLU A 286 12.46 -22.35 21.80
N TYR A 287 12.86 -21.31 21.05
CA TYR A 287 12.33 -19.95 21.19
C TYR A 287 10.82 -19.91 20.93
N GLN A 288 10.35 -20.48 19.82
CA GLN A 288 8.92 -20.54 19.50
C GLN A 288 8.15 -21.28 20.59
N LYS A 289 8.65 -22.44 21.06
CA LYS A 289 8.04 -23.20 22.16
C LYS A 289 7.92 -22.37 23.46
N ILE A 290 8.89 -21.50 23.76
CA ILE A 290 8.86 -20.63 24.95
C ILE A 290 7.91 -19.45 24.74
N LYS A 291 7.86 -18.86 23.53
CA LYS A 291 6.89 -17.81 23.15
C LYS A 291 5.44 -18.34 23.23
N ASP A 292 5.14 -19.46 22.58
CA ASP A 292 3.85 -20.18 22.66
C ASP A 292 3.48 -20.49 24.12
N GLY A 293 4.47 -20.92 24.91
CA GLY A 293 4.32 -21.21 26.34
C GLY A 293 3.98 -19.96 27.17
N ALA A 294 4.61 -18.83 26.89
CA ALA A 294 4.34 -17.55 27.56
C ALA A 294 2.92 -17.03 27.22
N GLU A 295 2.49 -17.14 25.95
CA GLU A 295 1.13 -16.79 25.53
C GLU A 295 0.06 -17.69 26.20
N ALA A 296 0.36 -18.98 26.37
CA ALA A 296 -0.46 -19.90 27.15
C ALA A 296 -0.49 -19.54 28.65
N LEU A 297 0.65 -19.14 29.25
CA LEU A 297 0.71 -18.65 30.64
C LEU A 297 -0.14 -17.39 30.85
N ILE A 298 -0.09 -16.41 29.94
CA ILE A 298 -0.96 -15.23 29.97
C ILE A 298 -2.44 -15.64 29.98
N THR A 299 -2.79 -16.67 29.19
CA THR A 299 -4.17 -17.17 29.11
C THR A 299 -4.61 -17.87 30.39
N LYS A 300 -3.77 -18.72 30.98
CA LYS A 300 -4.00 -19.34 32.31
C LYS A 300 -4.10 -18.29 33.43
N LEU A 301 -3.25 -17.25 33.39
CA LEU A 301 -3.31 -16.10 34.32
C LEU A 301 -4.61 -15.29 34.17
N LYS A 302 -5.10 -15.06 32.95
CA LYS A 302 -6.40 -14.41 32.68
C LYS A 302 -7.57 -15.24 33.25
N GLN A 303 -7.49 -16.57 33.17
CA GLN A 303 -8.49 -17.48 33.76
C GLN A 303 -8.46 -17.44 35.30
N LEU A 304 -7.29 -17.58 35.93
CA LEU A 304 -7.16 -17.49 37.39
C LEU A 304 -7.58 -16.11 37.94
N LYS A 305 -7.27 -15.02 37.23
CA LYS A 305 -7.72 -13.67 37.57
C LYS A 305 -9.23 -13.47 37.47
N ASN A 306 -9.97 -14.42 36.90
CA ASN A 306 -11.43 -14.46 36.95
C ASN A 306 -11.95 -15.40 38.05
N SER A 307 -11.31 -16.54 38.31
CA SER A 307 -11.67 -17.39 39.48
C SER A 307 -11.38 -16.69 40.81
N GLU A 308 -10.28 -15.94 40.93
CA GLU A 308 -9.95 -15.08 42.08
C GLU A 308 -11.10 -14.11 42.43
N LYS A 309 -11.63 -13.41 41.41
CA LYS A 309 -12.78 -12.50 41.58
C LYS A 309 -14.05 -13.22 42.00
N VAL A 310 -14.33 -14.38 41.42
CA VAL A 310 -15.54 -15.18 41.74
C VAL A 310 -15.45 -15.70 43.17
N ILE A 311 -14.36 -16.37 43.53
CA ILE A 311 -14.10 -16.91 44.87
C ILE A 311 -14.07 -15.78 45.90
N GLY A 312 -13.39 -14.66 45.60
CA GLY A 312 -13.35 -13.46 46.43
C GLY A 312 -14.73 -12.83 46.65
N GLY A 313 -15.57 -12.80 45.61
CA GLY A 313 -16.97 -12.37 45.67
C GLY A 313 -17.82 -13.26 46.58
N VAL A 314 -17.82 -14.57 46.33
CA VAL A 314 -18.54 -15.57 47.15
C VAL A 314 -18.06 -15.52 48.61
N ARG A 315 -16.76 -15.37 48.86
CA ARG A 315 -16.18 -15.22 50.20
C ARG A 315 -16.73 -13.99 50.92
N ASN A 316 -16.86 -12.87 50.22
CA ASN A 316 -17.41 -11.64 50.82
C ASN A 316 -18.91 -11.79 51.16
N VAL A 317 -19.69 -12.51 50.34
CA VAL A 317 -21.09 -12.83 50.64
C VAL A 317 -21.21 -13.78 51.83
N LYS A 318 -20.54 -14.94 51.80
CA LYS A 318 -20.52 -15.94 52.89
C LYS A 318 -20.03 -15.35 54.22
N LYS A 319 -19.09 -14.39 54.18
CA LYS A 319 -18.65 -13.65 55.37
C LYS A 319 -19.77 -12.77 55.94
N GLN A 320 -20.49 -12.01 55.11
CA GLN A 320 -21.63 -11.20 55.54
C GLN A 320 -22.82 -12.04 56.04
N GLU A 321 -22.96 -13.29 55.58
CA GLU A 321 -23.92 -14.25 56.13
C GLU A 321 -23.48 -14.75 57.50
N LEU A 322 -22.21 -15.15 57.66
CA LEU A 322 -21.64 -15.59 58.93
C LEU A 322 -21.73 -14.50 60.03
N GLU A 323 -21.60 -13.23 59.65
CA GLU A 323 -21.77 -12.07 60.54
C GLU A 323 -23.22 -11.84 61.02
N LYS A 324 -24.22 -12.46 60.36
CA LYS A 324 -25.66 -12.34 60.68
C LYS A 324 -26.21 -13.56 61.46
N VAL A 325 -25.56 -14.73 61.39
CA VAL A 325 -26.08 -15.99 61.96
C VAL A 325 -25.66 -16.19 63.42
N ILE A 326 -26.62 -16.45 64.30
CA ILE A 326 -26.40 -16.65 65.75
C ILE A 326 -26.23 -18.14 66.07
N LYS A 327 -24.99 -18.63 66.16
CA LYS A 327 -24.55 -19.87 66.85
C LYS A 327 -25.54 -21.07 66.80
N THR A 328 -25.96 -21.48 65.60
CA THR A 328 -26.66 -22.74 65.31
C THR A 328 -25.72 -23.72 64.59
N GLU A 329 -26.18 -24.95 64.29
CA GLU A 329 -25.38 -25.92 63.52
C GLU A 329 -25.06 -25.41 62.08
N GLN A 330 -25.93 -24.58 61.52
CA GLN A 330 -25.69 -23.84 60.27
C GLN A 330 -24.49 -22.87 60.37
N PHE A 331 -24.23 -22.30 61.54
CA PHE A 331 -23.04 -21.45 61.76
C PHE A 331 -21.73 -22.25 61.71
N THR A 332 -21.75 -23.52 62.16
CA THR A 332 -20.59 -24.41 62.01
C THR A 332 -20.34 -24.80 60.55
N LEU A 333 -21.39 -25.12 59.79
CA LEU A 333 -21.28 -25.45 58.36
C LEU A 333 -20.76 -24.26 57.53
N LEU A 334 -21.38 -23.07 57.63
CA LEU A 334 -20.90 -21.86 56.93
C LEU A 334 -19.45 -21.50 57.30
N LYS A 335 -19.01 -21.80 58.52
CA LYS A 335 -17.64 -21.56 58.98
C LYS A 335 -16.64 -22.55 58.37
N GLU A 336 -17.05 -23.80 58.11
CA GLU A 336 -16.22 -24.79 57.42
C GLU A 336 -16.17 -24.54 55.92
N GLU A 337 -17.30 -24.18 55.29
CA GLU A 337 -17.34 -23.64 53.92
C GLU A 337 -16.40 -22.44 53.74
N LEU A 338 -16.54 -21.41 54.58
CA LEU A 338 -15.71 -20.20 54.51
C LEU A 338 -14.23 -20.49 54.79
N LYS A 339 -13.91 -21.53 55.59
CA LYS A 339 -12.53 -22.00 55.76
C LYS A 339 -12.00 -22.68 54.50
N SER A 340 -12.80 -23.53 53.85
CA SER A 340 -12.45 -24.18 52.58
C SER A 340 -12.21 -23.14 51.48
N LEU A 341 -13.14 -22.20 51.34
CA LEU A 341 -13.09 -21.11 50.36
C LEU A 341 -11.92 -20.14 50.61
N ASN A 342 -11.50 -19.94 51.86
CA ASN A 342 -10.27 -19.21 52.19
C ASN A 342 -9.02 -19.99 51.76
N GLY A 343 -9.03 -21.33 51.82
CA GLY A 343 -7.97 -22.18 51.26
C GLY A 343 -7.87 -21.99 49.76
N ALA A 344 -8.93 -22.34 49.03
CA ALA A 344 -8.99 -22.21 47.57
C ALA A 344 -8.63 -20.80 47.05
N TYR A 345 -8.99 -19.73 47.80
CA TYR A 345 -8.57 -18.37 47.47
C TYR A 345 -7.05 -18.17 47.61
N VAL A 346 -6.45 -18.65 48.70
CA VAL A 346 -4.99 -18.59 48.92
C VAL A 346 -4.26 -19.43 47.88
N ASP A 347 -4.78 -20.61 47.54
CA ASP A 347 -4.20 -21.52 46.55
C ASP A 347 -4.23 -20.89 45.15
N VAL A 348 -5.36 -20.26 44.75
CA VAL A 348 -5.47 -19.48 43.50
C VAL A 348 -4.50 -18.30 43.48
N VAL A 349 -4.36 -17.55 44.58
CA VAL A 349 -3.40 -16.44 44.67
C VAL A 349 -1.94 -16.93 44.60
N HIS A 350 -1.63 -18.11 45.17
CA HIS A 350 -0.31 -18.74 45.03
C HIS A 350 -0.03 -19.14 43.59
N MET A 351 -0.96 -19.87 42.94
CA MET A 351 -0.83 -20.25 41.54
C MET A 351 -0.69 -19.02 40.62
N MET A 352 -1.42 -17.93 40.89
CA MET A 352 -1.26 -16.67 40.15
C MET A 352 0.14 -16.08 40.31
N ALA A 353 0.68 -16.01 41.53
CA ALA A 353 2.01 -15.48 41.78
C ALA A 353 3.11 -16.35 41.13
N GLU A 354 2.95 -17.67 41.15
CA GLU A 354 3.93 -18.61 40.59
C GLU A 354 3.92 -18.60 39.05
N LEU A 355 2.75 -18.52 38.41
CA LEU A 355 2.65 -18.36 36.95
C LEU A 355 3.13 -16.99 36.48
N ASP A 356 2.90 -15.92 37.24
CA ASP A 356 3.39 -14.56 36.95
C ASP A 356 4.92 -14.47 37.03
N GLU A 357 5.53 -15.15 38.01
CA GLU A 357 6.98 -15.26 38.14
C GLU A 357 7.60 -16.09 37.00
N ARG A 358 7.00 -17.24 36.65
CA ARG A 358 7.41 -18.04 35.49
C ARG A 358 7.29 -17.28 34.17
N TYR A 359 6.24 -16.48 34.01
CA TYR A 359 6.03 -15.65 32.82
C TYR A 359 7.13 -14.57 32.67
N LYS A 360 7.55 -13.92 33.77
CA LYS A 360 8.70 -12.99 33.73
C LYS A 360 10.01 -13.69 33.36
N GLN A 361 10.24 -14.91 33.88
CA GLN A 361 11.44 -15.68 33.57
C GLN A 361 11.46 -16.11 32.09
N ASP A 362 10.32 -16.53 31.53
CA ASP A 362 10.18 -16.75 30.08
C ASP A 362 10.49 -15.48 29.26
N LEU A 363 9.94 -14.32 29.66
CA LEU A 363 10.22 -13.04 28.98
C LEU A 363 11.70 -12.64 29.02
N ILE A 364 12.39 -12.85 30.14
CA ILE A 364 13.83 -12.57 30.28
C ILE A 364 14.62 -13.48 29.33
N LEU A 365 14.34 -14.79 29.33
CA LEU A 365 14.99 -15.75 28.43
C LEU A 365 14.78 -15.41 26.93
N LEU A 366 13.60 -14.91 26.56
CA LEU A 366 13.30 -14.43 25.22
C LEU A 366 14.09 -13.14 24.89
N LYS A 367 14.07 -12.13 25.79
CA LYS A 367 14.76 -10.84 25.61
C LYS A 367 16.28 -10.98 25.53
N ASP A 368 16.88 -11.85 26.36
CA ASP A 368 18.31 -12.14 26.35
C ASP A 368 18.75 -12.88 25.06
N PHE A 369 17.99 -13.91 24.66
CA PHE A 369 18.26 -14.63 23.41
C PHE A 369 18.08 -13.73 22.18
N GLU A 370 17.06 -12.86 22.19
CA GLU A 370 16.89 -11.85 21.15
C GLU A 370 18.08 -10.90 21.08
N ALA A 371 18.57 -10.39 22.22
CA ALA A 371 19.69 -9.46 22.25
C ALA A 371 21.00 -10.10 21.75
N GLU A 372 21.27 -11.38 22.04
CA GLU A 372 22.51 -12.07 21.66
C GLU A 372 22.76 -12.08 20.14
N TYR A 373 21.73 -12.32 19.31
CA TYR A 373 21.89 -12.54 17.86
C TYR A 373 21.42 -11.37 16.97
N ARG A 374 20.83 -10.31 17.53
CA ARG A 374 20.16 -9.21 16.80
C ARG A 374 21.11 -8.46 15.85
N GLU A 375 22.23 -7.96 16.37
CA GLU A 375 23.17 -7.14 15.58
C GLU A 375 23.94 -7.95 14.53
N ASP A 376 24.39 -9.15 14.87
CA ASP A 376 25.05 -10.07 13.93
C ASP A 376 24.11 -10.47 12.78
N PHE A 377 22.82 -10.66 13.07
CA PHE A 377 21.81 -10.89 12.04
C PHE A 377 21.59 -9.65 11.16
N TYR A 378 21.47 -8.44 11.73
CA TYR A 378 21.32 -7.20 10.94
C TYR A 378 22.53 -6.95 10.02
N ALA A 379 23.74 -7.16 10.53
CA ALA A 379 24.98 -7.03 9.77
C ALA A 379 25.03 -8.02 8.59
N LEU A 380 24.68 -9.29 8.80
CA LEU A 380 24.70 -10.30 7.73
C LEU A 380 23.55 -10.09 6.73
N PHE A 381 22.33 -9.86 7.22
CA PHE A 381 21.13 -9.73 6.39
C PHE A 381 21.21 -8.54 5.44
N SER A 382 21.72 -7.39 5.91
CA SER A 382 21.88 -6.18 5.09
C SER A 382 22.89 -6.38 3.95
N VAL A 383 24.02 -7.06 4.21
CA VAL A 383 25.04 -7.38 3.19
C VAL A 383 24.51 -8.37 2.15
N GLU A 384 23.72 -9.36 2.55
CA GLU A 384 23.15 -10.32 1.61
C GLU A 384 21.99 -9.71 0.80
N ALA A 385 21.14 -8.88 1.42
CA ALA A 385 20.02 -8.19 0.76
C ALA A 385 20.47 -7.33 -0.43
N GLN A 386 21.56 -6.57 -0.28
CA GLN A 386 22.10 -5.71 -1.35
C GLN A 386 22.44 -6.51 -2.63
N LYS A 387 22.86 -7.77 -2.51
CA LYS A 387 23.22 -8.62 -3.66
C LYS A 387 22.02 -9.00 -4.53
N HIS A 388 20.82 -9.05 -3.96
CA HIS A 388 19.61 -9.49 -4.64
C HIS A 388 18.68 -8.32 -5.05
N GLN A 389 18.83 -7.14 -4.43
CA GLN A 389 17.98 -5.97 -4.68
C GLN A 389 17.92 -5.58 -6.17
N ASP A 390 19.08 -5.36 -6.81
CA ASP A 390 19.15 -4.96 -8.22
C ASP A 390 18.60 -6.05 -9.15
N ASP A 391 18.81 -7.33 -8.81
CA ASP A 391 18.35 -8.47 -9.58
C ASP A 391 16.82 -8.64 -9.53
N LEU A 392 16.20 -8.34 -8.39
CA LEU A 392 14.74 -8.30 -8.22
C LEU A 392 14.13 -7.14 -9.04
N VAL A 393 14.72 -5.94 -8.97
CA VAL A 393 14.24 -4.75 -9.67
C VAL A 393 14.41 -4.87 -11.19
N ASP A 394 15.55 -5.36 -11.69
CA ASP A 394 15.78 -5.58 -13.12
C ASP A 394 14.75 -6.56 -13.72
N ILE A 395 14.47 -7.66 -13.01
CA ILE A 395 13.48 -8.65 -13.45
C ILE A 395 12.06 -8.08 -13.42
N LEU A 396 11.66 -7.38 -12.35
CA LEU A 396 10.35 -6.74 -12.28
C LEU A 396 10.16 -5.71 -13.39
N ASN A 397 11.16 -4.86 -13.61
CA ASN A 397 11.08 -3.80 -14.63
C ASN A 397 11.06 -4.38 -16.07
N ALA A 398 11.67 -5.56 -16.28
CA ALA A 398 11.58 -6.31 -17.53
C ALA A 398 10.23 -7.04 -17.71
N GLN A 399 9.69 -7.64 -16.64
CA GLN A 399 8.37 -8.27 -16.63
C GLN A 399 7.26 -7.23 -16.87
N ALA A 400 7.32 -6.08 -16.19
CA ALA A 400 6.37 -4.99 -16.32
C ALA A 400 6.30 -4.49 -17.77
N TYR A 401 7.45 -4.17 -18.37
CA TYR A 401 7.56 -3.78 -19.78
C TYR A 401 7.01 -4.86 -20.73
N PHE A 402 7.32 -6.13 -20.48
CA PHE A 402 6.85 -7.21 -21.36
C PHE A 402 5.33 -7.44 -21.24
N PHE A 403 4.77 -7.35 -20.03
CA PHE A 403 3.34 -7.45 -19.77
C PHE A 403 2.57 -6.31 -20.45
N ASP A 404 3.01 -5.06 -20.24
CA ASP A 404 2.50 -3.84 -20.89
C ASP A 404 2.48 -3.98 -22.43
N ALA A 405 3.62 -4.35 -23.01
CA ALA A 405 3.76 -4.51 -24.46
C ALA A 405 2.85 -5.63 -25.02
N GLN A 406 2.65 -6.72 -24.28
CA GLN A 406 1.72 -7.79 -24.69
C GLN A 406 0.25 -7.39 -24.56
N GLN A 407 -0.11 -6.66 -23.49
CA GLN A 407 -1.45 -6.12 -23.27
C GLN A 407 -1.84 -5.16 -24.40
N TRP A 408 -1.01 -4.13 -24.66
CA TRP A 408 -1.28 -3.18 -25.75
C TRP A 408 -1.24 -3.82 -27.12
N MET A 409 -0.41 -4.84 -27.35
CA MET A 409 -0.44 -5.60 -28.61
C MET A 409 -1.80 -6.28 -28.84
N GLN A 410 -2.46 -6.81 -27.81
CA GLN A 410 -3.81 -7.39 -27.95
C GLN A 410 -4.90 -6.32 -28.01
N ALA A 411 -4.82 -5.26 -27.21
CA ALA A 411 -5.74 -4.11 -27.28
C ALA A 411 -5.72 -3.46 -28.68
N LYS A 412 -4.54 -3.37 -29.31
CA LYS A 412 -4.34 -2.95 -30.71
C LYS A 412 -4.98 -3.90 -31.75
N THR A 413 -5.47 -5.09 -31.38
CA THR A 413 -6.30 -5.94 -32.27
C THR A 413 -7.80 -5.74 -32.08
N SER A 414 -8.25 -5.45 -30.85
CA SER A 414 -9.67 -5.24 -30.52
C SER A 414 -10.32 -4.17 -31.40
N LYS A 415 -11.60 -4.40 -31.74
CA LYS A 415 -12.46 -3.39 -32.38
C LYS A 415 -13.13 -2.47 -31.35
N ALA A 416 -13.45 -2.99 -30.16
CA ALA A 416 -14.11 -2.23 -29.11
C ALA A 416 -13.18 -1.16 -28.53
N VAL A 417 -11.91 -1.50 -28.25
CA VAL A 417 -10.90 -0.50 -27.82
C VAL A 417 -10.69 0.58 -28.87
N LYS A 418 -10.66 0.22 -30.16
CA LYS A 418 -10.53 1.20 -31.26
C LYS A 418 -11.75 2.10 -31.42
N ALA A 419 -12.95 1.58 -31.16
CA ALA A 419 -14.15 2.42 -31.10
C ALA A 419 -14.06 3.35 -29.89
N HIS A 420 -13.86 2.82 -28.68
CA HIS A 420 -13.73 3.59 -27.44
C HIS A 420 -12.70 4.73 -27.57
N PHE A 421 -11.48 4.46 -28.03
CA PHE A 421 -10.47 5.53 -28.16
C PHE A 421 -10.84 6.60 -29.19
N ARG A 422 -11.48 6.22 -30.31
CA ARG A 422 -11.97 7.18 -31.31
C ARG A 422 -13.12 8.02 -30.75
N ASP A 423 -14.05 7.37 -30.05
CA ASP A 423 -15.30 7.97 -29.58
C ASP A 423 -15.04 8.86 -28.34
N SER A 424 -14.08 8.49 -27.50
CA SER A 424 -13.48 9.34 -26.44
C SER A 424 -12.49 10.40 -26.99
N SER A 425 -12.35 10.56 -28.32
CA SER A 425 -11.45 11.53 -28.96
C SER A 425 -9.97 11.46 -28.52
N ILE A 426 -9.46 10.27 -28.22
CA ILE A 426 -8.08 10.04 -27.79
C ILE A 426 -7.15 10.00 -29.01
N HIS A 427 -6.38 11.07 -29.20
CA HIS A 427 -5.46 11.23 -30.33
C HIS A 427 -4.07 10.69 -29.99
N GLY A 428 -3.67 9.55 -30.57
CA GLY A 428 -2.32 9.00 -30.43
C GLY A 428 -2.21 7.53 -30.84
N GLU A 429 -1.09 6.88 -30.48
CA GLU A 429 -0.99 5.42 -30.54
C GLU A 429 -1.60 4.80 -29.27
N LEU A 430 -2.29 3.66 -29.39
CA LEU A 430 -2.78 2.85 -28.28
C LEU A 430 -1.62 2.30 -27.41
N ASN A 431 -1.09 3.09 -26.49
CA ASN A 431 -0.01 2.71 -25.59
C ASN A 431 -0.14 3.45 -24.24
N THR A 432 0.67 3.04 -23.25
CA THR A 432 0.65 3.56 -21.88
C THR A 432 0.90 5.06 -21.81
N LYS A 433 1.82 5.62 -22.61
CA LYS A 433 2.08 7.08 -22.69
C LYS A 433 0.82 7.85 -23.13
N THR A 434 0.12 7.40 -24.17
CA THR A 434 -1.11 8.05 -24.66
C THR A 434 -2.27 7.86 -23.69
N TYR A 435 -2.46 6.66 -23.15
CA TYR A 435 -3.59 6.37 -22.25
C TYR A 435 -3.44 7.05 -20.89
N LEU A 436 -2.20 7.13 -20.36
CA LEU A 436 -1.89 7.90 -19.16
C LEU A 436 -2.09 9.40 -19.39
N LYS A 437 -1.68 9.95 -20.56
CA LYS A 437 -1.99 11.35 -20.89
C LYS A 437 -3.49 11.63 -20.87
N TYR A 438 -4.29 10.73 -21.44
CA TYR A 438 -5.75 10.85 -21.42
C TYR A 438 -6.29 10.79 -19.98
N PHE A 439 -5.88 9.79 -19.20
CA PHE A 439 -6.29 9.61 -17.81
C PHE A 439 -5.94 10.82 -16.93
N LEU A 440 -4.74 11.38 -17.08
CA LEU A 440 -4.33 12.59 -16.36
C LEU A 440 -5.05 13.84 -16.85
N SER A 441 -5.40 13.93 -18.14
CA SER A 441 -6.17 15.07 -18.68
C SER A 441 -7.62 15.16 -18.18
N THR A 442 -8.10 14.16 -17.45
CA THR A 442 -9.38 14.21 -16.71
C THR A 442 -9.19 14.40 -15.20
N GLN A 443 -7.99 14.73 -14.72
CA GLN A 443 -7.66 14.99 -13.32
C GLN A 443 -7.17 16.44 -13.15
N ASP A 444 -7.39 17.02 -11.97
CA ASP A 444 -6.91 18.35 -11.62
C ASP A 444 -5.53 18.23 -10.94
N GLU A 445 -4.47 18.67 -11.64
CA GLU A 445 -3.09 18.61 -11.17
C GLU A 445 -2.89 19.35 -9.84
N TYR A 446 -3.63 20.44 -9.61
CA TYR A 446 -3.55 21.24 -8.38
C TYR A 446 -4.30 20.60 -7.19
N LYS A 447 -5.02 19.50 -7.41
CA LYS A 447 -5.69 18.68 -6.38
C LYS A 447 -5.14 17.25 -6.31
N ALA A 448 -4.05 16.97 -7.02
CA ALA A 448 -3.47 15.64 -7.13
C ALA A 448 -2.69 15.24 -5.87
N THR A 449 -3.38 14.69 -4.86
CA THR A 449 -2.73 14.15 -3.66
C THR A 449 -2.02 12.81 -3.93
N GLY A 450 -0.85 12.62 -3.30
CA GLY A 450 -0.16 11.34 -3.14
C GLY A 450 0.02 10.51 -4.42
N ASP A 451 -0.85 9.53 -4.63
CA ASP A 451 -0.73 8.58 -5.75
C ASP A 451 -1.04 9.20 -7.11
N THR A 452 -1.87 10.25 -7.19
CA THR A 452 -2.11 10.94 -8.47
C THR A 452 -0.86 11.71 -8.91
N GLN A 453 -0.10 12.27 -7.96
CA GLN A 453 1.20 12.89 -8.23
C GLN A 453 2.21 11.87 -8.82
N LYS A 454 2.26 10.65 -8.28
CA LYS A 454 3.08 9.54 -8.83
C LYS A 454 2.67 9.13 -10.25
N LEU A 455 1.42 9.39 -10.67
CA LEU A 455 0.98 9.18 -12.05
C LEU A 455 1.46 10.29 -12.99
N PHE A 456 1.59 11.54 -12.52
CA PHE A 456 2.31 12.58 -13.26
C PHE A 456 3.82 12.27 -13.37
N GLU A 457 4.46 11.82 -12.29
CA GLU A 457 5.85 11.33 -12.32
C GLU A 457 6.04 10.16 -13.31
N LEU A 458 5.07 9.23 -13.36
CA LEU A 458 5.06 8.14 -14.34
C LEU A 458 4.94 8.65 -15.77
N TYR A 459 4.15 9.70 -16.00
CA TYR A 459 4.00 10.30 -17.32
C TYR A 459 5.29 10.98 -17.78
N ASP A 460 5.94 11.76 -16.91
CA ASP A 460 7.23 12.38 -17.22
C ASP A 460 8.35 11.34 -17.42
N TYR A 461 8.38 10.29 -16.59
CA TYR A 461 9.24 9.14 -16.83
C TYR A 461 9.00 8.52 -18.21
N LEU A 462 7.74 8.23 -18.57
CA LEU A 462 7.39 7.67 -19.88
C LEU A 462 7.70 8.63 -21.03
N VAL A 463 7.54 9.95 -20.85
CA VAL A 463 7.95 10.97 -21.84
C VAL A 463 9.47 10.97 -22.03
N SER A 464 10.25 10.89 -20.95
CA SER A 464 11.72 10.87 -21.00
C SER A 464 12.28 9.59 -21.66
N VAL A 465 11.62 8.44 -21.47
CA VAL A 465 12.04 7.14 -22.02
C VAL A 465 11.54 6.94 -23.46
N HIS A 466 10.31 7.36 -23.78
CA HIS A 466 9.77 7.25 -25.14
C HIS A 466 10.25 8.39 -26.05
N LYS A 467 11.45 8.19 -26.62
CA LYS A 467 11.95 8.92 -27.79
C LYS A 467 10.94 8.86 -28.95
N ASP A 468 10.40 10.02 -29.31
CA ASP A 468 9.54 10.22 -30.48
C ASP A 468 10.43 10.42 -31.72
N TYR A 469 10.49 9.46 -32.64
CA TYR A 469 11.39 9.52 -33.79
C TYR A 469 10.79 10.22 -35.02
N ILE A 470 11.68 10.80 -35.83
CA ILE A 470 11.38 11.28 -37.19
C ILE A 470 11.99 10.30 -38.19
N MET A 471 11.16 9.61 -38.96
CA MET A 471 11.63 8.68 -39.98
C MET A 471 11.64 9.33 -41.35
N VAL A 472 12.75 9.21 -42.06
CA VAL A 472 12.95 9.71 -43.44
C VAL A 472 13.12 8.53 -44.38
N VAL A 473 12.29 8.43 -45.44
CA VAL A 473 12.32 7.31 -46.39
C VAL A 473 12.35 7.84 -47.83
N THR A 474 13.47 7.62 -48.52
CA THR A 474 13.77 8.21 -49.84
C THR A 474 14.21 7.15 -50.87
N ALA A 475 14.29 7.55 -52.14
CA ALA A 475 14.92 6.73 -53.18
C ALA A 475 16.46 6.80 -53.16
N SER A 476 17.05 7.97 -52.86
CA SER A 476 18.51 8.18 -52.83
C SER A 476 19.10 8.19 -51.43
N ALA A 477 20.29 7.61 -51.31
CA ALA A 477 21.15 7.72 -50.13
C ALA A 477 21.63 9.15 -49.86
N GLN A 478 21.78 9.96 -50.92
CA GLN A 478 22.21 11.35 -50.78
C GLN A 478 21.07 12.21 -50.22
N GLU A 479 19.87 12.11 -50.80
CA GLU A 479 18.68 12.84 -50.33
C GLU A 479 18.32 12.46 -48.88
N ALA A 480 18.46 11.17 -48.52
CA ALA A 480 18.35 10.69 -47.14
C ALA A 480 19.27 11.45 -46.16
N MET A 481 20.56 11.56 -46.50
CA MET A 481 21.56 12.24 -45.66
C MET A 481 21.36 13.76 -45.64
N GLU A 482 20.99 14.36 -46.77
CA GLU A 482 20.76 15.81 -46.87
C GLU A 482 19.52 16.24 -46.09
N TYR A 483 18.41 15.49 -46.17
CA TYR A 483 17.22 15.73 -45.34
C TYR A 483 17.51 15.51 -43.85
N GLU A 484 18.17 14.40 -43.47
CA GLU A 484 18.54 14.13 -42.08
C GLU A 484 19.44 15.23 -41.51
N SER A 485 20.46 15.67 -42.26
CA SER A 485 21.36 16.75 -41.86
C SER A 485 20.63 18.10 -41.77
N ALA A 486 19.70 18.39 -42.68
CA ALA A 486 18.94 19.65 -42.65
C ALA A 486 18.04 19.74 -41.41
N ILE A 487 17.32 18.65 -41.07
CA ILE A 487 16.47 18.62 -39.88
C ILE A 487 17.34 18.74 -38.60
N LYS A 488 18.44 17.97 -38.49
CA LYS A 488 19.41 18.06 -37.38
C LYS A 488 20.10 19.42 -37.23
N THR A 489 20.11 20.23 -38.27
CA THR A 489 20.68 21.59 -38.24
C THR A 489 19.68 22.62 -37.70
N MET A 490 18.37 22.39 -37.89
CA MET A 490 17.32 23.26 -37.35
C MET A 490 17.07 22.97 -35.87
N ASP A 491 17.01 21.69 -35.48
CA ASP A 491 16.97 21.26 -34.08
C ASP A 491 17.83 20.01 -33.87
N LYS A 492 18.71 20.07 -32.88
CA LYS A 492 19.67 19.01 -32.50
C LYS A 492 19.08 17.99 -31.52
N SER A 493 17.93 18.28 -30.91
CA SER A 493 17.27 17.40 -29.94
C SER A 493 16.54 16.22 -30.60
N LEU A 494 16.23 16.34 -31.90
CA LEU A 494 15.38 15.42 -32.64
C LEU A 494 16.09 14.10 -33.01
N ASP A 495 15.57 12.98 -32.51
CA ASP A 495 15.98 11.63 -32.92
C ASP A 495 15.47 11.32 -34.34
N ILE A 496 16.30 11.60 -35.35
CA ILE A 496 15.98 11.34 -36.76
C ILE A 496 16.67 10.07 -37.26
N LYS A 497 15.94 9.26 -38.05
CA LYS A 497 16.45 8.05 -38.69
C LYS A 497 16.07 7.97 -40.17
N SER A 498 17.08 7.98 -41.05
CA SER A 498 16.89 7.81 -42.49
C SER A 498 16.99 6.35 -42.97
N PHE A 499 16.25 6.03 -44.04
CA PHE A 499 16.20 4.72 -44.71
C PHE A 499 16.05 4.85 -46.23
N ILE A 500 16.63 3.88 -46.95
CA ILE A 500 16.51 3.71 -48.41
C ILE A 500 15.82 2.38 -48.75
N ASP A 501 16.02 1.34 -47.92
CA ASP A 501 15.30 0.07 -48.03
C ASP A 501 14.00 0.13 -47.24
N GLU A 502 12.88 -0.04 -47.94
CA GLU A 502 11.55 0.08 -47.37
C GLU A 502 11.24 -1.04 -46.36
N LYS A 503 11.86 -2.22 -46.54
CA LYS A 503 11.72 -3.35 -45.59
C LYS A 503 12.43 -3.07 -44.28
N ALA A 504 13.65 -2.51 -44.33
CA ALA A 504 14.38 -2.07 -43.14
C ALA A 504 13.61 -0.96 -42.40
N ALA A 505 13.09 0.04 -43.13
CA ALA A 505 12.26 1.11 -42.55
C ALA A 505 11.04 0.55 -41.79
N ILE A 506 10.26 -0.33 -42.44
CA ILE A 506 9.09 -0.96 -41.81
C ILE A 506 9.48 -1.83 -40.61
N LYS A 507 10.51 -2.67 -40.73
CA LYS A 507 10.97 -3.52 -39.62
C LYS A 507 11.45 -2.70 -38.42
N TRP A 508 12.07 -1.55 -38.65
CA TRP A 508 12.53 -0.67 -37.57
C TRP A 508 11.37 0.10 -36.92
N ALA A 509 10.45 0.64 -37.72
CA ALA A 509 9.25 1.33 -37.24
C ALA A 509 8.20 0.42 -36.57
N MET A 510 8.30 -0.92 -36.72
CA MET A 510 7.59 -1.88 -35.86
C MET A 510 8.05 -1.84 -34.39
N THR A 511 9.23 -1.26 -34.11
CA THR A 511 9.89 -1.30 -32.79
C THR A 511 10.23 0.08 -32.21
N ASN A 512 9.92 1.17 -32.93
CA ASN A 512 10.23 2.54 -32.53
C ASN A 512 9.01 3.43 -32.82
N SER A 513 8.65 4.34 -31.91
CA SER A 513 7.55 5.28 -32.14
C SER A 513 7.95 6.33 -33.17
N VAL A 514 7.27 6.35 -34.32
CA VAL A 514 7.50 7.35 -35.38
C VAL A 514 6.41 8.41 -35.29
N LYS A 515 6.79 9.65 -34.97
CA LYS A 515 5.90 10.81 -34.85
C LYS A 515 5.72 11.55 -36.16
N ILE A 516 6.78 11.66 -36.95
CA ILE A 516 6.77 12.26 -38.28
C ILE A 516 7.40 11.29 -39.27
N LEU A 517 6.71 11.07 -40.40
CA LEU A 517 7.17 10.27 -41.53
C LEU A 517 7.36 11.18 -42.73
N VAL A 518 8.62 11.45 -43.07
CA VAL A 518 9.00 12.10 -44.34
C VAL A 518 9.18 11.00 -45.37
N VAL A 519 8.43 11.04 -46.47
CA VAL A 519 8.46 9.99 -47.50
C VAL A 519 8.32 10.58 -48.91
N GLU A 520 9.04 10.01 -49.87
CA GLU A 520 8.97 10.38 -51.29
C GLU A 520 7.90 9.56 -52.05
N GLU A 521 7.29 10.16 -53.09
CA GLU A 521 6.28 9.52 -53.95
C GLU A 521 6.75 8.19 -54.56
N VAL A 522 8.03 8.15 -54.97
CA VAL A 522 8.68 7.01 -55.60
C VAL A 522 9.85 6.59 -54.73
N LEU A 523 9.79 5.38 -54.17
CA LEU A 523 10.88 4.77 -53.40
C LEU A 523 11.61 3.73 -54.26
N GLN A 524 12.70 3.16 -53.74
CA GLN A 524 13.62 2.30 -54.50
C GLN A 524 12.96 1.08 -55.17
N LYS A 525 11.90 0.50 -54.57
CA LYS A 525 11.25 -0.75 -54.98
C LYS A 525 9.73 -0.67 -55.02
N VAL A 526 9.12 0.31 -54.36
CA VAL A 526 7.67 0.55 -54.34
C VAL A 526 7.32 2.04 -54.47
N ARG A 527 6.09 2.34 -54.89
CA ARG A 527 5.52 3.69 -54.72
C ARG A 527 4.95 3.89 -53.32
N VAL A 528 4.80 5.16 -52.93
CA VAL A 528 4.34 5.56 -51.60
C VAL A 528 2.98 4.96 -51.21
N GLU A 529 2.04 4.77 -52.13
CA GLU A 529 0.71 4.21 -51.80
C GLU A 529 0.84 2.76 -51.29
N LYS A 530 1.75 1.99 -51.89
CA LYS A 530 2.03 0.61 -51.49
C LYS A 530 2.85 0.57 -50.20
N PHE A 531 3.82 1.48 -50.03
CA PHE A 531 4.57 1.62 -48.78
C PHE A 531 3.64 1.93 -47.60
N LEU A 532 2.83 2.98 -47.71
CA LEU A 532 1.92 3.43 -46.65
C LEU A 532 0.82 2.40 -46.32
N ASN A 533 0.31 1.68 -47.33
CA ASN A 533 -0.64 0.58 -47.12
C ASN A 533 -0.01 -0.58 -46.32
N ILE A 534 1.28 -0.88 -46.55
CA ILE A 534 2.01 -1.87 -45.75
C ILE A 534 2.32 -1.30 -44.36
N TYR A 535 2.71 -0.04 -44.26
CA TYR A 535 2.97 0.67 -42.99
C TYR A 535 1.76 0.56 -42.06
N GLN A 536 0.58 1.06 -42.47
CA GLN A 536 -0.67 1.00 -41.69
C GLN A 536 -1.10 -0.42 -41.27
N LYS A 537 -0.68 -1.45 -42.01
CA LYS A 537 -1.01 -2.86 -41.71
C LYS A 537 -0.06 -3.51 -40.70
N ASN A 538 1.11 -2.92 -40.47
CA ASN A 538 2.19 -3.52 -39.69
C ASN A 538 2.65 -2.65 -38.51
N ILE A 539 2.37 -1.35 -38.55
CA ILE A 539 2.82 -0.34 -37.61
C ILE A 539 1.59 0.44 -37.14
N LEU A 540 1.51 0.65 -35.83
CA LEU A 540 0.27 0.99 -35.13
C LEU A 540 0.22 2.44 -34.65
N SER A 541 1.38 3.11 -34.57
CA SER A 541 1.50 4.57 -34.55
C SER A 541 1.13 5.15 -35.92
N ILE A 542 0.23 6.14 -35.96
CA ILE A 542 -0.07 6.92 -37.16
C ILE A 542 0.81 8.20 -37.13
N PRO A 543 1.91 8.28 -37.90
CA PRO A 543 2.74 9.47 -37.94
C PRO A 543 2.06 10.61 -38.68
N ASN A 544 2.48 11.85 -38.39
CA ASN A 544 2.26 12.96 -39.31
C ASN A 544 3.06 12.72 -40.60
N ILE A 545 2.38 12.64 -41.74
CA ILE A 545 3.01 12.32 -43.02
C ILE A 545 3.37 13.61 -43.77
N ILE A 546 4.65 13.77 -44.08
CA ILE A 546 5.16 14.73 -45.04
C ILE A 546 5.47 13.98 -46.34
N LEU A 547 4.66 14.21 -47.37
CA LEU A 547 4.90 13.62 -48.69
C LEU A 547 5.70 14.59 -49.56
N ILE A 548 6.81 14.12 -50.12
CA ILE A 548 7.62 14.81 -51.13
C ILE A 548 7.26 14.23 -52.51
N GLY A 549 6.65 15.04 -53.38
CA GLY A 549 6.17 14.64 -54.70
C GLY A 549 4.72 15.06 -54.97
N ASN A 550 4.04 14.31 -55.83
CA ASN A 550 2.64 14.53 -56.16
C ASN A 550 1.72 13.83 -55.14
N LYS A 551 0.51 14.36 -54.94
CA LYS A 551 -0.49 13.69 -54.09
C LYS A 551 -0.92 12.36 -54.74
N PRO A 552 -0.92 11.22 -54.03
CA PRO A 552 -1.35 9.94 -54.58
C PRO A 552 -2.81 9.97 -54.98
N ALA A 553 -3.15 9.24 -56.05
CA ALA A 553 -4.51 9.17 -56.59
C ALA A 553 -5.52 8.47 -55.67
N LEU A 554 -5.05 7.78 -54.63
CA LEU A 554 -5.86 7.10 -53.62
C LEU A 554 -5.62 7.76 -52.25
N ASN A 555 -6.69 8.27 -51.62
CA ASN A 555 -6.67 8.72 -50.23
C ASN A 555 -6.61 7.52 -49.26
N ILE A 556 -5.49 6.77 -49.25
CA ILE A 556 -5.27 5.64 -48.34
C ILE A 556 -4.92 6.14 -46.92
N VAL A 557 -4.25 7.28 -46.84
CA VAL A 557 -3.82 7.91 -45.57
C VAL A 557 -4.02 9.42 -45.63
N SER A 558 -4.27 10.04 -44.48
CA SER A 558 -4.13 11.48 -44.26
C SER A 558 -2.67 11.90 -44.42
N ILE A 559 -2.42 12.84 -45.33
CA ILE A 559 -1.12 13.48 -45.55
C ILE A 559 -1.16 14.84 -44.85
N SER A 560 -0.31 15.03 -43.84
CA SER A 560 -0.29 16.25 -43.01
C SER A 560 0.34 17.45 -43.73
N LYS A 561 1.35 17.21 -44.57
CA LYS A 561 1.96 18.22 -45.46
C LYS A 561 2.31 17.59 -46.81
N LEU A 562 2.10 18.33 -47.89
CA LEU A 562 2.55 17.97 -49.24
C LEU A 562 3.60 18.99 -49.69
N ILE A 563 4.74 18.48 -50.15
CA ILE A 563 5.90 19.24 -50.61
C ILE A 563 6.19 18.84 -52.06
N PRO A 564 6.48 19.77 -53.00
CA PRO A 564 6.81 19.40 -54.38
C PRO A 564 8.06 18.52 -54.47
N GLY A 565 8.11 17.63 -55.47
CA GLY A 565 9.28 16.80 -55.74
C GLY A 565 10.51 17.66 -56.09
N GLY A 566 11.70 17.25 -55.62
CA GLY A 566 12.94 18.03 -55.77
C GLY A 566 13.01 19.27 -54.87
N ALA A 567 12.20 19.35 -53.81
CA ALA A 567 12.28 20.41 -52.82
C ALA A 567 13.61 20.39 -52.05
N SER A 568 14.17 21.58 -51.79
CA SER A 568 15.41 21.71 -51.04
C SER A 568 15.28 21.11 -49.62
N PRO A 569 16.33 20.47 -49.07
CA PRO A 569 16.32 19.91 -47.71
C PRO A 569 15.87 20.89 -46.61
N ARG A 570 16.20 22.18 -46.77
CA ARG A 570 15.76 23.25 -45.86
C ARG A 570 14.24 23.40 -45.80
N LEU A 571 13.54 23.25 -46.93
CA LEU A 571 12.07 23.34 -46.99
C LEU A 571 11.41 22.12 -46.33
N VAL A 572 12.02 20.93 -46.47
CA VAL A 572 11.59 19.72 -45.77
C VAL A 572 11.73 19.92 -44.26
N ALA A 573 12.89 20.38 -43.79
CA ALA A 573 13.14 20.65 -42.37
C ALA A 573 12.21 21.72 -41.78
N GLN A 574 11.91 22.80 -42.52
CA GLN A 574 10.93 23.81 -42.10
C GLN A 574 9.50 23.23 -41.96
N ASN A 575 9.10 22.31 -42.84
CA ASN A 575 7.79 21.66 -42.72
C ASN A 575 7.74 20.68 -41.54
N VAL A 576 8.84 19.96 -41.28
CA VAL A 576 9.01 19.13 -40.08
C VAL A 576 8.85 19.97 -38.81
N GLN A 577 9.59 21.08 -38.69
CA GLN A 577 9.48 21.99 -37.55
C GLN A 577 8.05 22.51 -37.37
N SER A 578 7.39 22.97 -38.45
CA SER A 578 6.02 23.49 -38.37
C SER A 578 4.98 22.47 -37.88
N LEU A 579 5.24 21.16 -38.02
CA LEU A 579 4.39 20.08 -37.51
C LEU A 579 4.70 19.68 -36.06
N ILE A 580 5.91 19.97 -35.58
CA ILE A 580 6.28 19.80 -34.17
C ILE A 580 5.68 20.94 -33.34
N GLU A 581 5.83 22.18 -33.84
CA GLU A 581 5.28 23.39 -33.21
C GLU A 581 3.74 23.30 -33.12
N SER A 582 3.05 22.88 -34.18
CA SER A 582 1.60 22.66 -34.19
C SER A 582 1.12 21.41 -33.43
N GLN A 583 1.96 20.85 -32.55
CA GLN A 583 1.60 19.79 -31.58
C GLN A 583 2.05 20.14 -30.15
N ALA A 584 2.70 21.29 -29.94
CA ALA A 584 2.98 21.85 -28.63
C ALA A 584 1.90 22.83 -28.17
N THR A 585 1.17 23.42 -29.14
CA THR A 585 -0.12 24.11 -28.98
C THR A 585 -1.28 23.14 -29.20
#